data_AF-A0A1E7LTG8-F1
#
_entry.id   AF-A0A1E7LTG8-F1
#
_cell.length_a   1.000
_cell.length_b   1.000
_cell.length_c   1.000
_cell.angle_alpha   90.00
_cell.angle_beta   90.00
_cell.angle_gamma   90.00
#
_symmetry.space_group_name_H-M   'P 1'
#
loop_
_entity.id
_entity.type
_entity.pdbx_description
1 polymer ?
#
loop_
_entity_poly.entity_id
_entity_poly.type
_entity_poly.pdbx_seq_one_letter_code
_entity_poly.pdbx_strand_id
1 'polypeptide(L)'
;MRSAPSDLLLAAVIDQAEALQASLRGKRQLNRLYESYIPDRTASPAASLLGGGRTAPTLPGFPDPGHPLNRAFPRGGATGMRIQPGREAEFNELSSDRSAVSARALAFGDAVLALLVEHRAQGASPESGRLRGAGRWVGREQQLVPDRAKWPAKLNAYQGATLAGLGWLVLACTALPLTFGQRAHLISHYTLLFLAAGLIACTGTALIYRHGPKLITAPGPRALVPGIAAAVFAFTVWQGQGPVAGYYFAGPYDRYDREFADGCLAASPYRHDAVRSMVDDGVLTVTPVQGGTTLRLGPAEDGSTHPLRPLDRATRAVLDEYGC
;
A
#
# COMPACT_ATOMS: atom_id res chain seq x y z
N MET A 1 23.64 14.40 -36.43
CA MET A 1 24.59 14.56 -35.31
C MET A 1 23.85 15.12 -34.10
N ARG A 2 23.51 14.26 -33.13
CA ARG A 2 23.49 14.54 -31.68
C ARG A 2 23.50 13.17 -31.00
N SER A 3 24.66 12.87 -30.45
CA SER A 3 25.11 11.66 -29.78
C SER A 3 24.18 11.26 -28.62
N ALA A 4 23.53 10.10 -28.72
CA ALA A 4 23.09 9.39 -27.52
C ALA A 4 24.36 8.82 -26.86
N PRO A 5 24.63 9.08 -25.56
CA PRO A 5 25.70 8.35 -24.90
C PRO A 5 25.28 6.88 -24.93
N SER A 6 26.13 6.05 -25.53
CA SER A 6 26.02 4.60 -25.46
C SER A 6 26.10 4.21 -23.99
N ASP A 7 24.95 3.98 -23.37
CA ASP A 7 24.86 3.54 -21.97
C ASP A 7 25.62 2.22 -21.85
N LEU A 8 26.83 2.28 -21.30
CA LEU A 8 27.74 1.15 -21.13
C LEU A 8 27.05 -0.03 -20.40
N LEU A 9 26.08 0.28 -19.54
CA LEU A 9 25.27 -0.71 -18.83
C LEU A 9 24.26 -1.43 -19.75
N LEU A 10 23.66 -0.74 -20.72
CA LEU A 10 22.76 -1.34 -21.69
C LEU A 10 23.54 -2.27 -22.64
N ALA A 11 24.73 -1.83 -23.08
CA ALA A 11 25.64 -2.67 -23.85
C ALA A 11 26.05 -3.94 -23.06
N ALA A 12 26.39 -3.79 -21.77
CA ALA A 12 26.71 -4.92 -20.92
C ALA A 12 25.54 -5.91 -20.74
N VAL A 13 24.30 -5.42 -20.66
CA VAL A 13 23.10 -6.28 -20.60
C VAL A 13 22.91 -7.05 -21.92
N ILE A 14 23.11 -6.40 -23.06
CA ILE A 14 22.99 -7.02 -24.38
C ILE A 14 24.07 -8.10 -24.57
N ASP A 15 25.32 -7.79 -24.25
CA ASP A 15 26.44 -8.76 -24.34
C ASP A 15 26.20 -10.00 -23.47
N GLN A 16 25.69 -9.82 -22.25
CA GLN A 16 25.37 -10.93 -21.36
C GLN A 16 24.13 -11.72 -21.83
N ALA A 17 23.17 -11.08 -22.49
CA ALA A 17 22.03 -11.77 -23.10
C ALA A 17 22.47 -12.66 -24.27
N GLU A 18 23.35 -12.17 -25.13
CA GLU A 18 23.91 -12.92 -26.25
C GLU A 18 24.74 -14.11 -25.76
N ALA A 19 25.58 -13.90 -24.75
CA ALA A 19 26.37 -14.97 -24.11
C ALA A 19 25.47 -16.05 -23.48
N LEU A 20 24.36 -15.65 -22.84
CA LEU A 20 23.37 -16.57 -22.29
C LEU A 20 22.65 -17.35 -23.40
N GLN A 21 22.29 -16.70 -24.51
CA GLN A 21 21.58 -17.33 -25.62
C GLN A 21 22.46 -18.34 -26.37
N ALA A 22 23.76 -18.06 -26.54
CA ALA A 22 24.74 -19.00 -27.05
C ALA A 22 24.84 -20.26 -26.16
N SER A 23 24.83 -20.07 -24.85
CA SER A 23 24.94 -21.15 -23.86
C SER A 23 23.70 -22.08 -23.82
N LEU A 24 22.50 -21.56 -24.11
CA LEU A 24 21.27 -22.35 -24.19
C LEU A 24 21.24 -23.28 -25.42
N ARG A 25 21.95 -22.95 -26.51
CA ARG A 25 22.06 -23.82 -27.70
C ARG A 25 22.84 -25.11 -27.39
N GLY A 26 23.95 -25.02 -26.64
CA GLY A 26 24.72 -26.18 -26.18
C GLY A 26 23.91 -27.13 -25.29
N LYS A 27 23.11 -26.59 -24.36
CA LYS A 27 22.24 -27.38 -23.47
C LYS A 27 21.21 -28.26 -24.22
N ARG A 28 20.74 -27.82 -25.39
CA ARG A 28 19.78 -28.60 -26.20
C ARG A 28 20.44 -29.82 -26.88
N GLN A 29 21.76 -29.82 -27.05
CA GLN A 29 22.50 -30.94 -27.66
C GLN A 29 22.91 -32.02 -26.65
N LEU A 30 22.95 -31.70 -25.34
CA LEU A 30 23.29 -32.65 -24.28
C LEU A 30 22.43 -33.92 -24.28
N ASN A 31 21.16 -33.82 -24.67
CA ASN A 31 20.29 -34.99 -24.77
C ASN A 31 20.66 -35.95 -25.90
N ARG A 32 21.40 -35.49 -26.91
CA ARG A 32 21.91 -36.32 -28.02
C ARG A 32 23.24 -37.00 -27.68
N LEU A 33 23.84 -36.71 -26.53
CA LEU A 33 25.05 -37.41 -26.06
C LEU A 33 24.74 -38.75 -25.39
N TYR A 34 23.47 -39.01 -25.06
CA TYR A 34 23.08 -40.22 -24.36
C TYR A 34 22.47 -41.23 -25.33
N GLU A 35 22.84 -42.49 -25.19
CA GLU A 35 22.23 -43.62 -25.89
C GLU A 35 21.59 -44.60 -24.92
N SER A 36 20.63 -45.37 -25.43
CA SER A 36 20.18 -46.59 -24.75
C SER A 36 21.19 -47.71 -25.00
N TYR A 37 21.50 -48.49 -23.96
CA TYR A 37 22.49 -49.57 -24.07
C TYR A 37 22.01 -50.88 -23.42
N ILE A 38 22.58 -51.99 -23.89
CA ILE A 38 22.34 -53.32 -23.37
C ILE A 38 23.58 -53.73 -22.56
N PRO A 39 23.47 -53.88 -21.23
CA PRO A 39 24.60 -54.27 -20.40
C PRO A 39 25.04 -55.70 -20.69
N ASP A 40 26.35 -55.96 -20.60
CA ASP A 40 26.90 -57.31 -20.74
C ASP A 40 26.56 -58.16 -19.51
N ARG A 41 25.81 -59.24 -19.70
CA ARG A 41 25.30 -60.09 -18.61
C ARG A 41 26.38 -60.87 -17.84
N THR A 42 27.60 -60.93 -18.37
CA THR A 42 28.73 -61.67 -17.77
C THR A 42 29.76 -60.75 -17.11
N ALA A 43 29.56 -59.43 -17.16
CA ALA A 43 30.47 -58.46 -16.57
C ALA A 43 30.22 -58.34 -15.06
N SER A 44 31.28 -58.19 -14.26
CA SER A 44 31.13 -57.97 -12.82
C SER A 44 30.36 -56.65 -12.55
N PRO A 45 29.66 -56.52 -11.41
CA PRO A 45 28.92 -55.31 -11.05
C PRO A 45 29.77 -54.03 -11.09
N ALA A 46 31.09 -54.16 -10.85
CA ALA A 46 32.05 -53.06 -10.96
C ALA A 46 32.34 -52.65 -12.42
N ALA A 47 32.33 -53.58 -13.37
CA ALA A 47 32.49 -53.29 -14.80
C ALA A 47 31.23 -52.65 -15.43
N SER A 48 30.04 -52.89 -14.83
CA SER A 48 28.80 -52.23 -15.24
C SER A 48 28.77 -50.73 -14.92
N LEU A 49 29.52 -50.28 -13.89
CA LEU A 49 29.67 -48.85 -13.55
C LEU A 49 30.61 -48.10 -14.51
N LEU A 50 31.50 -48.82 -15.21
CA LEU A 50 32.44 -48.26 -16.19
C LEU A 50 31.90 -48.31 -17.64
N GLY A 51 30.62 -48.61 -17.83
CA GLY A 51 29.97 -48.53 -19.14
C GLY A 51 30.16 -49.75 -20.05
N GLY A 52 30.47 -50.93 -19.51
CA GLY A 52 30.51 -52.18 -20.28
C GLY A 52 29.14 -52.56 -20.86
N GLY A 53 29.11 -52.96 -22.13
CA GLY A 53 27.89 -53.32 -22.87
C GLY A 53 27.86 -52.76 -24.29
N ARG A 54 26.90 -53.21 -25.09
CA ARG A 54 26.72 -52.79 -26.49
C ARG A 54 25.61 -51.76 -26.65
N THR A 55 25.76 -50.85 -27.61
CA THR A 55 24.74 -49.88 -28.00
C THR A 55 23.47 -50.61 -28.44
N ALA A 56 22.29 -50.12 -28.02
CA ALA A 56 21.03 -50.71 -28.41
C ALA A 56 20.74 -50.46 -29.90
N PRO A 57 20.08 -51.40 -30.61
CA PRO A 57 19.67 -51.18 -32.00
C PRO A 57 18.76 -49.96 -32.13
N THR A 58 19.02 -49.11 -33.12
CA THR A 58 18.21 -47.92 -33.38
C THR A 58 16.90 -48.23 -34.10
N LEU A 59 15.94 -47.31 -34.04
CA LEU A 59 14.70 -47.39 -34.79
C LEU A 59 14.95 -47.14 -36.28
N PRO A 60 14.23 -47.84 -37.19
CA PRO A 60 14.25 -47.55 -38.61
C PRO A 60 13.94 -46.07 -38.89
N GLY A 61 14.74 -45.42 -39.73
CA GLY A 61 14.63 -43.99 -40.04
C GLY A 61 15.34 -43.05 -39.06
N PHE A 62 15.89 -43.56 -37.95
CA PHE A 62 16.63 -42.77 -36.96
C PHE A 62 18.01 -43.40 -36.68
N PRO A 63 19.01 -43.18 -37.55
CA PRO A 63 20.32 -43.83 -37.42
C PRO A 63 21.16 -43.31 -36.25
N ASP A 64 20.85 -42.12 -35.71
CA ASP A 64 21.54 -41.53 -34.56
C ASP A 64 21.11 -42.20 -33.24
N PRO A 65 21.99 -42.91 -32.51
CA PRO A 65 21.67 -43.54 -31.23
C PRO A 65 21.20 -42.54 -30.16
N GLY A 66 21.60 -41.27 -30.27
CA GLY A 66 21.23 -40.19 -29.37
C GLY A 66 19.89 -39.53 -29.69
N HIS A 67 19.23 -39.96 -30.76
CA HIS A 67 17.94 -39.41 -31.15
C HIS A 67 16.90 -39.62 -30.04
N PRO A 68 16.08 -38.61 -29.68
CA PRO A 68 15.11 -38.73 -28.59
C PRO A 68 14.17 -39.94 -28.72
N LEU A 69 13.80 -40.33 -29.94
CA LEU A 69 12.96 -41.51 -30.19
C LEU A 69 13.67 -42.84 -29.89
N ASN A 70 14.96 -42.96 -30.17
CA ASN A 70 15.75 -44.16 -29.83
C ASN A 70 15.95 -44.32 -28.31
N ARG A 71 15.84 -43.21 -27.56
CA ARG A 71 15.87 -43.19 -26.09
C ARG A 71 14.51 -43.48 -25.47
N ALA A 72 13.43 -42.96 -26.04
CA ALA A 72 12.08 -43.15 -25.53
C ALA A 72 11.55 -44.57 -25.81
N PHE A 73 11.98 -45.19 -26.91
CA PHE A 73 11.55 -46.52 -27.32
C PHE A 73 12.77 -47.44 -27.59
N PRO A 74 13.49 -47.86 -26.54
CA PRO A 74 14.66 -48.72 -26.68
C PRO A 74 14.28 -50.09 -27.25
N ARG A 75 15.08 -50.61 -28.20
CA ARG A 75 14.93 -51.97 -28.76
C ARG A 75 15.99 -52.93 -28.21
N GLY A 76 15.70 -54.23 -28.31
CA GLY A 76 16.69 -55.29 -28.05
C GLY A 76 16.96 -55.56 -26.56
N GLY A 77 16.05 -55.21 -25.65
CA GLY A 77 16.19 -55.49 -24.21
C GLY A 77 17.14 -54.54 -23.48
N ALA A 78 17.31 -53.31 -23.98
CA ALA A 78 18.09 -52.29 -23.29
C ALA A 78 17.43 -51.87 -21.97
N THR A 79 18.22 -51.78 -20.91
CA THR A 79 17.74 -51.55 -19.53
C THR A 79 18.31 -50.28 -18.90
N GLY A 80 19.18 -49.55 -19.61
CA GLY A 80 19.86 -48.38 -19.07
C GLY A 80 20.17 -47.29 -20.11
N MET A 81 20.57 -46.13 -19.59
CA MET A 81 21.03 -44.96 -20.34
C MET A 81 22.51 -44.73 -20.03
N ARG A 82 23.34 -44.51 -21.05
CA ARG A 82 24.75 -44.12 -20.88
C ARG A 82 25.15 -43.02 -21.85
N ILE A 83 26.29 -42.38 -21.62
CA ILE A 83 26.92 -41.47 -22.59
C ILE A 83 27.39 -42.31 -23.78
N GLN A 84 27.21 -41.81 -25.00
CA GLN A 84 27.70 -42.44 -26.21
C GLN A 84 29.22 -42.67 -26.11
N PRO A 85 29.70 -43.90 -26.38
CA PRO A 85 31.14 -44.19 -26.34
C PRO A 85 31.93 -43.25 -27.24
N GLY A 86 33.02 -42.68 -26.73
CA GLY A 86 33.89 -41.77 -27.48
C GLY A 86 33.44 -40.30 -27.49
N ARG A 87 32.35 -39.96 -26.79
CA ARG A 87 31.87 -38.57 -26.63
C ARG A 87 31.98 -38.06 -25.19
N GLU A 88 32.81 -38.69 -24.38
CA GLU A 88 33.03 -38.31 -22.98
C GLU A 88 33.70 -36.93 -22.87
N ALA A 89 34.59 -36.59 -23.81
CA ALA A 89 35.21 -35.26 -23.89
C ALA A 89 34.17 -34.16 -24.17
N GLU A 90 33.27 -34.39 -25.12
CA GLU A 90 32.16 -33.48 -25.45
C GLU A 90 31.16 -33.36 -24.29
N PHE A 91 30.91 -34.45 -23.56
CA PHE A 91 30.11 -34.42 -22.34
C PHE A 91 30.76 -33.58 -21.24
N ASN A 92 32.07 -33.72 -21.03
CA ASN A 92 32.81 -32.94 -20.04
C ASN A 92 32.84 -31.45 -20.41
N GLU A 93 33.02 -31.12 -21.69
CA GLU A 93 32.95 -29.76 -22.22
C GLU A 93 31.55 -29.16 -22.09
N LEU A 94 30.48 -29.93 -22.38
CA LEU A 94 29.11 -29.48 -22.16
C LEU A 94 28.74 -29.35 -20.67
N SER A 95 29.37 -30.14 -19.80
CA SER A 95 29.21 -30.05 -18.36
C SER A 95 29.88 -28.81 -17.78
N SER A 96 31.09 -28.47 -18.23
CA SER A 96 31.75 -27.20 -17.89
C SER A 96 31.02 -25.99 -18.50
N ASP A 97 30.48 -26.13 -19.70
CA ASP A 97 29.61 -25.11 -20.29
C ASP A 97 28.31 -24.92 -19.50
N ARG A 98 27.77 -25.98 -18.89
CA ARG A 98 26.56 -25.89 -18.05
C ARG A 98 26.80 -25.08 -16.79
N SER A 99 27.93 -25.25 -16.11
CA SER A 99 28.29 -24.40 -14.98
C SER A 99 28.59 -22.96 -15.45
N ALA A 100 29.17 -22.79 -16.63
CA ALA A 100 29.31 -21.48 -17.28
C ALA A 100 27.96 -20.82 -17.61
N VAL A 101 26.92 -21.57 -18.01
CA VAL A 101 25.55 -21.05 -18.21
C VAL A 101 25.00 -20.47 -16.92
N SER A 102 25.14 -21.17 -15.79
CA SER A 102 24.69 -20.63 -14.50
C SER A 102 25.44 -19.37 -14.09
N ALA A 103 26.76 -19.33 -14.31
CA ALA A 103 27.56 -18.14 -14.06
C ALA A 103 27.15 -16.96 -14.97
N ARG A 104 26.90 -17.21 -16.26
CA ARG A 104 26.44 -16.21 -17.23
C ARG A 104 25.02 -15.72 -16.94
N ALA A 105 24.13 -16.59 -16.46
CA ALA A 105 22.78 -16.20 -16.04
C ALA A 105 22.82 -15.26 -14.81
N LEU A 106 23.72 -15.53 -13.86
CA LEU A 106 23.97 -14.63 -12.72
C LEU A 106 24.57 -13.30 -13.19
N ALA A 107 25.56 -13.33 -14.08
CA ALA A 107 26.18 -12.11 -14.63
C ALA A 107 25.19 -11.23 -15.41
N PHE A 108 24.29 -11.85 -16.19
CA PHE A 108 23.18 -11.14 -16.85
C PHE A 108 22.24 -10.51 -15.82
N GLY A 109 21.87 -11.25 -14.76
CA GLY A 109 21.05 -10.74 -13.66
C GLY A 109 21.70 -9.54 -12.96
N ASP A 110 23.00 -9.61 -12.68
CA ASP A 110 23.78 -8.52 -12.07
C ASP A 110 23.86 -7.27 -12.98
N ALA A 111 24.02 -7.44 -14.30
CA ALA A 111 24.05 -6.34 -15.27
C ALA A 111 22.70 -5.62 -15.37
N VAL A 112 21.58 -6.37 -15.40
CA VAL A 112 20.23 -5.80 -15.40
C VAL A 112 19.95 -5.05 -14.09
N LEU A 113 20.44 -5.58 -12.98
CA LEU A 113 20.37 -4.94 -11.66
C LEU A 113 21.10 -3.60 -11.63
N ALA A 114 22.33 -3.56 -12.15
CA ALA A 114 23.12 -2.33 -12.23
C ALA A 114 22.41 -1.25 -13.07
N LEU A 115 21.82 -1.64 -14.20
CA LEU A 115 21.01 -0.75 -15.04
C LEU A 115 19.78 -0.20 -14.30
N LEU A 116 19.06 -1.05 -13.56
CA LEU A 116 17.88 -0.64 -12.79
C LEU A 116 18.22 0.30 -11.62
N VAL A 117 19.38 0.11 -10.98
CA VAL A 117 19.85 1.00 -9.91
C VAL A 117 20.24 2.37 -10.46
N GLU A 118 20.92 2.42 -11.61
CA GLU A 118 21.30 3.68 -12.27
C GLU A 118 20.06 4.47 -12.72
N HIS A 119 19.08 3.82 -13.33
CA HIS A 119 17.80 4.47 -13.70
C HIS A 119 17.02 4.99 -12.48
N ARG A 120 17.13 4.33 -11.32
CA ARG A 120 16.55 4.82 -10.06
C ARG A 120 17.26 6.07 -9.54
N ALA A 121 18.59 6.14 -9.68
CA ALA A 121 19.36 7.33 -9.32
C ALA A 121 18.99 8.54 -10.19
N GLN A 122 18.54 8.30 -11.42
CA GLN A 122 18.08 9.31 -12.37
C GLN A 122 16.61 9.73 -12.19
N GLY A 123 15.92 9.28 -11.14
CA GLY A 123 14.61 9.79 -10.72
C GLY A 123 13.39 9.02 -11.26
N ALA A 124 13.58 7.97 -12.08
CA ALA A 124 12.52 7.05 -12.44
C ALA A 124 12.40 5.98 -11.33
N SER A 125 11.42 6.08 -10.44
CA SER A 125 11.19 5.04 -9.43
C SER A 125 10.27 3.94 -9.98
N PRO A 126 10.78 2.74 -10.33
CA PRO A 126 9.90 1.64 -10.73
C PRO A 126 9.03 1.18 -9.55
N GLU A 127 7.83 0.69 -9.87
CA GLU A 127 6.87 0.18 -8.88
C GLU A 127 7.53 -0.86 -7.96
N SER A 128 7.39 -0.68 -6.64
CA SER A 128 8.03 -1.53 -5.62
C SER A 128 7.70 -3.03 -5.76
N GLY A 129 6.57 -3.36 -6.38
CA GLY A 129 6.18 -4.76 -6.67
C GLY A 129 7.05 -5.41 -7.75
N ARG A 130 7.39 -4.68 -8.81
CA ARG A 130 8.26 -5.18 -9.90
C ARG A 130 9.70 -5.36 -9.43
N LEU A 131 10.20 -4.43 -8.62
CA LEU A 131 11.52 -4.53 -7.98
C LEU A 131 11.65 -5.74 -7.05
N ARG A 132 10.58 -6.07 -6.31
CA ARG A 132 10.56 -7.25 -5.45
C ARG A 132 10.57 -8.56 -6.24
N GLY A 133 9.82 -8.61 -7.35
CA GLY A 133 9.82 -9.74 -8.28
C GLY A 133 11.20 -9.97 -8.91
N ALA A 134 11.83 -8.89 -9.39
CA ALA A 134 13.18 -8.95 -9.94
C ALA A 134 14.22 -9.35 -8.88
N GLY A 135 14.14 -8.78 -7.67
CA GLY A 135 15.05 -9.11 -6.57
C GLY A 135 14.93 -10.54 -6.07
N ARG A 136 13.73 -11.14 -6.09
CA ARG A 136 13.55 -12.58 -5.84
C ARG A 136 14.23 -13.44 -6.90
N TRP A 137 14.14 -13.04 -8.16
CA TRP A 137 14.68 -13.79 -9.28
C TRP A 137 16.22 -13.88 -9.24
N VAL A 138 16.88 -12.82 -8.74
CA VAL A 138 18.35 -12.75 -8.62
C VAL A 138 18.84 -13.12 -7.21
N GLY A 139 17.97 -13.55 -6.30
CA GLY A 139 18.34 -13.93 -4.93
C GLY A 139 18.86 -12.78 -4.06
N ARG A 140 18.64 -11.53 -4.47
CA ARG A 140 19.10 -10.29 -3.79
C ARG A 140 17.95 -9.39 -3.34
N GLU A 141 16.78 -9.96 -3.03
CA GLU A 141 15.57 -9.23 -2.60
C GLU A 141 15.88 -8.24 -1.46
N GLN A 142 16.70 -8.64 -0.49
CA GLN A 142 17.07 -7.81 0.68
C GLN A 142 17.90 -6.56 0.33
N GLN A 143 18.66 -6.58 -0.76
CA GLN A 143 19.43 -5.41 -1.21
C GLN A 143 18.55 -4.40 -1.97
N LEU A 144 17.48 -4.88 -2.60
CA LEU A 144 16.58 -4.07 -3.43
C LEU A 144 15.37 -3.51 -2.66
N VAL A 145 14.84 -4.30 -1.72
CA VAL A 145 13.70 -3.95 -0.89
C VAL A 145 14.11 -4.27 0.56
N PRO A 146 14.51 -3.27 1.35
CA PRO A 146 14.80 -3.48 2.77
C PRO A 146 13.58 -4.12 3.44
N ASP A 147 13.83 -5.10 4.31
CA ASP A 147 12.77 -5.76 5.08
C ASP A 147 11.90 -4.71 5.79
N ARG A 148 10.59 -4.97 5.84
CA ARG A 148 9.70 -4.11 6.64
C ARG A 148 10.22 -4.08 8.07
N ALA A 149 10.36 -2.87 8.62
CA ALA A 149 10.66 -2.69 10.04
C ALA A 149 9.69 -3.56 10.85
N LYS A 150 10.23 -4.54 11.57
CA LYS A 150 9.45 -5.46 12.39
C LYS A 150 9.09 -4.77 13.70
N TRP A 151 7.96 -5.17 14.27
CA TRP A 151 7.62 -4.76 15.63
C TRP A 151 8.72 -5.24 16.60
N PRO A 152 9.20 -4.38 17.51
CA PRO A 152 10.17 -4.80 18.52
C PRO A 152 9.53 -5.83 19.45
N ALA A 153 10.30 -6.84 19.87
CA ALA A 153 9.83 -7.89 20.77
C ALA A 153 9.45 -7.35 22.16
N LYS A 154 10.08 -6.26 22.58
CA LYS A 154 9.76 -5.52 23.81
C LYS A 154 9.76 -4.02 23.50
N LEU A 155 8.72 -3.32 23.95
CA LEU A 155 8.61 -1.87 23.81
C LEU A 155 9.40 -1.19 24.92
N ASN A 156 10.27 -0.24 24.55
CA ASN A 156 10.86 0.68 25.50
C ASN A 156 9.81 1.73 25.93
N ALA A 157 9.97 2.35 27.10
CA ALA A 157 9.08 3.40 27.62
C ALA A 157 8.80 4.52 26.60
N TYR A 158 9.82 4.98 25.87
CA TYR A 158 9.68 5.99 24.81
C TYR A 158 8.82 5.51 23.63
N GLN A 159 8.97 4.25 23.24
CA GLN A 159 8.18 3.66 22.15
C GLN A 159 6.74 3.43 22.61
N GLY A 160 6.54 3.00 23.86
CA GLY A 160 5.22 2.90 24.49
C GLY A 160 4.50 4.24 24.56
N ALA A 161 5.18 5.30 25.01
CA ALA A 161 4.63 6.66 25.03
C ALA A 161 4.24 7.17 23.64
N THR A 162 5.02 6.79 22.62
CA THR A 162 4.73 7.14 21.23
C THR A 162 3.46 6.47 20.72
N LEU A 163 3.29 5.18 21.02
CA LEU A 163 2.07 4.46 20.69
C LEU A 163 0.86 4.98 21.47
N ALA A 164 1.05 5.39 22.72
CA ALA A 164 0.00 6.02 23.52
C ALA A 164 -0.47 7.34 22.90
N GLY A 165 0.45 8.20 22.44
CA GLY A 165 0.12 9.44 21.74
C GLY A 165 -0.63 9.20 20.43
N LEU A 166 -0.18 8.22 19.63
CA LEU A 166 -0.87 7.82 18.40
C LEU A 166 -2.26 7.22 18.69
N GLY A 167 -2.38 6.38 19.72
CA GLY A 167 -3.66 5.82 20.15
C GLY A 167 -4.63 6.88 20.63
N TRP A 168 -4.15 7.88 21.38
CA TRP A 168 -4.97 9.01 21.81
C TRP A 168 -5.46 9.86 20.63
N LEU A 169 -4.63 10.08 19.62
CA LEU A 169 -5.04 10.75 18.39
C LEU A 169 -6.16 9.99 17.67
N VAL A 170 -6.03 8.67 17.52
CA VAL A 170 -7.10 7.85 16.93
C VAL A 170 -8.38 8.00 17.76
N LEU A 171 -8.28 7.90 19.08
CA LEU A 171 -9.42 8.07 19.97
C LEU A 171 -10.09 9.46 19.81
N ALA A 172 -9.30 10.53 19.72
CA ALA A 172 -9.82 11.88 19.50
C ALA A 172 -10.55 11.99 18.16
N CYS A 173 -10.01 11.42 17.09
CA CYS A 173 -10.66 11.40 15.78
C CYS A 173 -11.93 10.53 15.77
N THR A 174 -11.95 9.43 16.50
CA THR A 174 -13.15 8.55 16.58
C THR A 174 -14.32 9.20 17.31
N ALA A 175 -14.06 10.20 18.16
CA ALA A 175 -15.11 10.96 18.83
C ALA A 175 -15.82 11.95 17.89
N LEU A 176 -15.21 12.33 16.76
CA LEU A 176 -15.76 13.34 15.83
C LEU A 176 -17.17 12.98 15.33
N PRO A 177 -17.44 11.78 14.78
CA PRO A 177 -18.80 11.47 14.32
C PRO A 177 -19.84 11.56 15.43
N LEU A 178 -19.46 11.21 16.67
CA LEU A 178 -20.37 11.24 17.82
C LEU A 178 -20.65 12.68 18.27
N THR A 179 -19.61 13.53 18.37
CA THR A 179 -19.77 14.92 18.79
C THR A 179 -20.57 15.74 17.78
N PHE A 180 -20.28 15.58 16.50
CA PHE A 180 -21.03 16.23 15.42
C PHE A 180 -22.44 15.66 15.28
N GLY A 181 -22.61 14.34 15.36
CA GLY A 181 -23.93 13.71 15.28
C GLY A 181 -24.86 14.09 16.44
N GLN A 182 -24.31 14.24 17.65
CA GLN A 182 -25.06 14.74 18.81
C GLN A 182 -25.52 16.19 18.58
N ARG A 183 -24.64 17.06 18.08
CA ARG A 183 -24.95 18.47 17.83
C ARG A 183 -25.91 18.67 16.66
N ALA A 184 -25.84 17.81 15.65
CA ALA A 184 -26.76 17.81 14.52
C ALA A 184 -28.13 17.19 14.84
N HIS A 185 -28.40 16.78 16.08
CA HIS A 185 -29.60 16.04 16.48
C HIS A 185 -29.88 14.77 15.65
N LEU A 186 -28.83 14.17 15.05
CA LEU A 186 -28.90 12.95 14.25
C LEU A 186 -28.97 11.67 15.11
N ILE A 187 -29.50 11.76 16.32
CA ILE A 187 -29.57 10.67 17.31
C ILE A 187 -30.41 9.50 16.76
N SER A 188 -31.36 9.78 15.86
CA SER A 188 -32.12 8.75 15.12
C SER A 188 -31.25 7.84 14.26
N HIS A 189 -30.03 8.26 13.90
CA HIS A 189 -29.07 7.53 13.07
C HIS A 189 -27.83 7.07 13.86
N TYR A 190 -27.98 6.78 15.15
CA TYR A 190 -26.87 6.38 16.03
C TYR A 190 -26.04 5.23 15.45
N THR A 191 -26.66 4.26 14.77
CA THR A 191 -25.98 3.13 14.12
C THR A 191 -24.95 3.58 13.07
N LEU A 192 -25.29 4.55 12.23
CA LEU A 192 -24.38 5.09 11.23
C LEU A 192 -23.23 5.88 11.86
N LEU A 193 -23.51 6.63 12.93
CA LEU A 193 -22.49 7.38 13.67
C LEU A 193 -21.48 6.43 14.34
N PHE A 194 -21.95 5.35 14.96
CA PHE A 194 -21.08 4.31 15.54
C PHE A 194 -20.31 3.54 14.46
N LEU A 195 -20.91 3.27 13.30
CA LEU A 195 -20.19 2.66 12.17
C LEU A 195 -19.09 3.57 11.64
N ALA A 196 -19.36 4.86 11.49
CA ALA A 196 -18.34 5.84 11.07
C ALA A 196 -17.20 5.93 12.10
N ALA A 197 -17.53 6.04 13.39
CA ALA A 197 -16.53 6.03 14.47
C ALA A 197 -15.72 4.73 14.49
N GLY A 198 -16.38 3.57 14.34
CA GLY A 198 -15.72 2.27 14.25
C GLY A 198 -14.81 2.15 13.04
N LEU A 199 -15.20 2.70 11.88
CA LEU A 199 -14.36 2.71 10.68
C LEU A 199 -13.10 3.56 10.87
N ILE A 200 -13.22 4.73 11.52
CA ILE A 200 -12.06 5.56 11.89
C ILE A 200 -11.15 4.80 12.87
N ALA A 201 -11.72 4.12 13.87
CA ALA A 201 -10.93 3.36 14.84
C ALA A 201 -10.16 2.21 14.17
N CYS A 202 -10.83 1.44 13.31
CA CYS A 202 -10.24 0.34 12.57
C CYS A 202 -9.14 0.81 11.61
N THR A 203 -9.41 1.86 10.83
CA THR A 203 -8.43 2.41 9.88
C THR A 203 -7.23 3.03 10.59
N GLY A 204 -7.45 3.81 11.64
CA GLY A 204 -6.39 4.37 12.48
C GLY A 204 -5.51 3.28 13.11
N THR A 205 -6.13 2.25 13.69
CA THR A 205 -5.41 1.11 14.28
C THR A 205 -4.61 0.34 13.22
N ALA A 206 -5.18 0.11 12.04
CA ALA A 206 -4.50 -0.56 10.94
C ALA A 206 -3.29 0.25 10.42
N LEU A 207 -3.41 1.58 10.37
CA LEU A 207 -2.29 2.47 10.02
C LEU A 207 -1.18 2.42 11.07
N ILE A 208 -1.52 2.46 12.36
CA ILE A 208 -0.55 2.29 13.46
C ILE A 208 0.11 0.91 13.35
N TYR A 209 -0.66 -0.16 13.14
CA TYR A 209 -0.12 -1.51 13.00
C TYR A 209 0.87 -1.63 11.84
N ARG A 210 0.56 -0.99 10.70
CA ARG A 210 1.36 -1.05 9.46
C ARG A 210 2.59 -0.16 9.47
N HIS A 211 2.48 1.05 10.02
CA HIS A 211 3.52 2.09 9.96
C HIS A 211 4.22 2.35 11.29
N GLY A 212 3.62 1.92 12.40
CA GLY A 212 4.13 2.06 13.76
C GLY A 212 5.59 1.63 13.93
N PRO A 213 6.05 0.48 13.39
CA PRO A 213 7.44 0.07 13.52
C PRO A 213 8.42 1.10 12.97
N LYS A 214 8.07 1.80 11.87
CA LYS A 214 8.92 2.85 11.29
C LYS A 214 8.94 4.13 12.10
N LEU A 215 7.87 4.41 12.85
CA LEU A 215 7.75 5.63 13.66
C LEU A 215 8.51 5.51 15.00
N ILE A 216 8.73 4.28 15.47
CA ILE A 216 9.35 4.01 16.78
C ILE A 216 10.82 3.52 16.68
N THR A 217 11.41 3.47 15.48
CA THR A 217 12.79 3.00 15.26
C THR A 217 13.87 3.99 15.65
N ALA A 218 13.53 5.26 15.89
CA ALA A 218 14.52 6.26 16.28
C ALA A 218 15.10 5.91 17.68
N PRO A 219 16.43 6.01 17.87
CA PRO A 219 17.05 5.72 19.16
C PRO A 219 16.76 6.81 20.21
N GLY A 220 16.52 6.36 21.45
CA GLY A 220 16.41 7.23 22.63
C GLY A 220 15.21 8.19 22.59
N PRO A 221 15.34 9.43 23.09
CA PRO A 221 14.22 10.36 23.23
C PRO A 221 13.65 10.82 21.88
N ARG A 222 14.39 10.67 20.77
CA ARG A 222 13.89 11.01 19.43
C ARG A 222 12.72 10.12 19.00
N ALA A 223 12.56 8.93 19.57
CA ALA A 223 11.38 8.09 19.36
C ALA A 223 10.08 8.79 19.75
N LEU A 224 10.12 9.71 20.73
CA LEU A 224 8.94 10.41 21.24
C LEU A 224 8.36 11.44 20.28
N VAL A 225 9.16 11.99 19.36
CA VAL A 225 8.74 13.11 18.49
C VAL A 225 7.42 12.84 17.77
N PRO A 226 7.23 11.71 17.06
CA PRO A 226 5.95 11.39 16.42
C PRO A 226 4.80 11.25 17.43
N GLY A 227 5.09 10.74 18.64
CA GLY A 227 4.11 10.59 19.71
C GLY A 227 3.66 11.93 20.30
N ILE A 228 4.60 12.84 20.52
CA ILE A 228 4.33 14.20 21.00
C ILE A 228 3.52 14.96 19.95
N ALA A 229 3.94 14.91 18.69
CA ALA A 229 3.18 15.52 17.60
C ALA A 229 1.75 14.98 17.55
N ALA A 230 1.58 13.66 17.62
CA ALA A 230 0.26 13.03 17.66
C ALA A 230 -0.56 13.47 18.88
N ALA A 231 0.05 13.59 20.06
CA ALA A 231 -0.62 14.05 21.28
C ALA A 231 -1.05 15.52 21.18
N VAL A 232 -0.23 16.40 20.58
CA VAL A 232 -0.61 17.79 20.32
C VAL A 232 -1.80 17.84 19.36
N PHE A 233 -1.76 17.08 18.27
CA PHE A 233 -2.90 16.98 17.36
C PHE A 233 -4.15 16.43 18.05
N ALA A 234 -4.00 15.38 18.86
CA ALA A 234 -5.10 14.78 19.62
C ALA A 234 -5.76 15.82 20.53
N PHE A 235 -4.96 16.59 21.26
CA PHE A 235 -5.43 17.66 22.12
C PHE A 235 -6.16 18.74 21.32
N THR A 236 -5.60 19.20 20.19
CA THR A 236 -6.25 20.21 19.35
C THR A 236 -7.58 19.74 18.77
N VAL A 237 -7.67 18.48 18.32
CA VAL A 237 -8.92 17.89 17.83
C VAL A 237 -9.93 17.79 18.97
N TRP A 238 -9.49 17.31 20.13
CA TRP A 238 -10.38 17.12 21.29
C TRP A 238 -10.96 18.43 21.80
N GLN A 239 -10.15 19.49 21.87
CA GLN A 239 -10.60 20.82 22.29
C GLN A 239 -11.40 21.53 21.19
N GLY A 240 -11.03 21.34 19.91
CA GLY A 240 -11.64 22.04 18.78
C GLY A 240 -12.99 21.46 18.35
N GLN A 241 -13.23 20.16 18.50
CA GLN A 241 -14.44 19.52 17.97
C GLN A 241 -15.74 20.10 18.56
N GLY A 242 -15.77 20.44 19.85
CA GLY A 242 -16.96 20.99 20.51
C GLY A 242 -17.34 22.38 19.99
N PRO A 243 -16.42 23.37 20.05
CA PRO A 243 -16.63 24.70 19.49
C PRO A 243 -16.94 24.69 17.99
N VAL A 244 -16.23 23.89 17.21
CA VAL A 244 -16.47 23.79 15.76
C VAL A 244 -17.85 23.18 15.48
N ALA A 245 -18.21 22.09 16.16
CA ALA A 245 -19.54 21.50 16.02
C ALA A 245 -20.64 22.47 16.48
N GLY A 246 -20.42 23.22 17.58
CA GLY A 246 -21.36 24.24 18.05
C GLY A 246 -21.47 25.46 17.12
N TYR A 247 -20.40 25.81 16.41
CA TYR A 247 -20.42 26.88 15.42
C TYR A 247 -21.29 26.50 14.22
N TYR A 248 -21.08 25.30 13.66
CA TYR A 248 -21.81 24.83 12.48
C TYR A 248 -23.23 24.38 12.80
N PHE A 249 -23.44 23.66 13.92
CA PHE A 249 -24.72 23.11 14.38
C PHE A 249 -25.27 23.90 15.56
N ALA A 250 -25.27 25.21 15.40
CA ALA A 250 -25.75 26.18 16.37
C ALA A 250 -27.25 26.04 16.63
N GLY A 251 -27.67 26.26 17.88
CA GLY A 251 -29.09 26.34 18.20
C GLY A 251 -29.76 27.56 17.54
N PRO A 252 -31.10 27.61 17.47
CA PRO A 252 -31.82 28.77 16.96
C PRO A 252 -31.47 30.08 17.70
N TYR A 253 -31.34 30.04 19.03
CA TYR A 253 -30.93 31.20 19.83
C TYR A 253 -29.50 31.64 19.51
N ASP A 254 -28.53 30.72 19.50
CA ASP A 254 -27.12 31.04 19.22
C ASP A 254 -26.92 31.65 17.83
N ARG A 255 -27.80 31.35 16.87
CA ARG A 255 -27.81 31.96 15.53
C ARG A 255 -28.48 33.32 15.54
N TYR A 256 -29.59 33.44 16.24
CA TYR A 256 -30.24 34.74 16.42
C TYR A 256 -29.31 35.77 17.01
N ASP A 257 -28.56 35.37 18.05
CA ASP A 257 -27.60 36.25 18.71
C ASP A 257 -26.49 36.66 17.74
N ARG A 258 -25.93 35.72 16.97
CA ARG A 258 -24.87 36.01 16.00
C ARG A 258 -25.30 36.83 14.79
N GLU A 259 -26.45 36.50 14.20
CA GLU A 259 -26.90 37.07 12.92
C GLU A 259 -27.60 38.42 13.12
N PHE A 260 -28.41 38.51 14.17
CA PHE A 260 -29.28 39.65 14.38
C PHE A 260 -28.93 40.41 15.66
N ALA A 261 -28.89 39.76 16.84
CA ALA A 261 -28.85 40.48 18.12
C ALA A 261 -27.51 41.18 18.43
N ASP A 262 -26.37 40.56 18.08
CA ASP A 262 -25.04 41.18 18.13
C ASP A 262 -24.68 41.87 16.80
N GLY A 263 -25.49 41.64 15.76
CA GLY A 263 -25.36 42.20 14.42
C GLY A 263 -26.26 43.41 14.20
N CYS A 264 -27.07 43.35 13.14
CA CYS A 264 -27.88 44.48 12.67
C CYS A 264 -28.98 44.93 13.66
N LEU A 265 -29.50 44.03 14.51
CA LEU A 265 -30.50 44.34 15.54
C LEU A 265 -29.88 44.77 16.89
N ALA A 266 -28.56 44.89 17.02
CA ALA A 266 -27.90 45.22 18.28
C ALA A 266 -28.30 46.58 18.89
N ALA A 267 -28.64 47.55 18.04
CA ALA A 267 -29.12 48.87 18.46
C ALA A 267 -30.66 48.98 18.52
N SER A 268 -31.38 47.89 18.28
CA SER A 268 -32.84 47.86 18.19
C SER A 268 -33.51 47.36 19.48
N PRO A 269 -34.84 47.44 19.61
CA PRO A 269 -35.60 46.79 20.69
C PRO A 269 -35.46 45.26 20.72
N TYR A 270 -34.84 44.66 19.69
CA TYR A 270 -34.65 43.23 19.54
C TYR A 270 -33.27 42.73 20.03
N ARG A 271 -32.43 43.59 20.61
CA ARG A 271 -31.16 43.17 21.21
C ARG A 271 -31.34 42.11 22.32
N HIS A 272 -30.32 41.29 22.55
CA HIS A 272 -30.38 40.11 23.42
C HIS A 272 -30.98 40.38 24.82
N ASP A 273 -30.61 41.49 25.48
CA ASP A 273 -31.10 41.85 26.83
C ASP A 273 -32.53 42.40 26.86
N ALA A 274 -33.09 42.74 25.71
CA ALA A 274 -34.39 43.40 25.58
C ALA A 274 -35.47 42.49 24.97
N VAL A 275 -35.22 41.20 24.83
CA VAL A 275 -36.15 40.24 24.22
C VAL A 275 -36.45 39.05 25.10
N ARG A 276 -37.68 38.53 24.97
CA ARG A 276 -38.03 37.17 25.37
C ARG A 276 -38.12 36.32 24.13
N SER A 277 -37.47 35.17 24.17
CA SER A 277 -37.36 34.31 23.02
C SER A 277 -37.84 32.89 23.40
N MET A 278 -38.55 32.25 22.47
CA MET A 278 -39.10 30.90 22.62
C MET A 278 -38.85 30.12 21.33
N VAL A 279 -38.47 28.86 21.44
CA VAL A 279 -38.32 27.95 20.30
C VAL A 279 -39.42 26.90 20.39
N ASP A 280 -40.21 26.81 19.32
CA ASP A 280 -41.27 25.80 19.16
C ASP A 280 -41.22 25.23 17.74
N ASP A 281 -41.18 23.91 17.61
CA ASP A 281 -41.01 23.19 16.32
C ASP A 281 -39.90 23.75 15.41
N GLY A 282 -38.77 24.16 16.02
CA GLY A 282 -37.62 24.74 15.30
C GLY A 282 -37.81 26.18 14.83
N VAL A 283 -38.97 26.78 15.07
CA VAL A 283 -39.27 28.18 14.86
C VAL A 283 -38.84 28.98 16.09
N LEU A 284 -37.98 29.96 15.89
CA LEU A 284 -37.60 30.92 16.92
C LEU A 284 -38.57 32.10 16.89
N THR A 285 -39.27 32.30 18.00
CA THR A 285 -40.15 33.45 18.23
C THR A 285 -39.45 34.42 19.17
N VAL A 286 -39.24 35.66 18.73
CA VAL A 286 -38.59 36.71 19.52
C VAL A 286 -39.55 37.87 19.76
N THR A 287 -39.79 38.17 21.04
CA THR A 287 -40.74 39.20 21.47
C THR A 287 -40.01 40.27 22.28
N PRO A 288 -40.00 41.54 21.84
CA PRO A 288 -39.35 42.62 22.57
C PRO A 288 -40.09 42.93 23.88
N VAL A 289 -39.35 43.13 24.96
CA VAL A 289 -39.89 43.36 26.31
C VAL A 289 -40.60 44.71 26.42
N GLN A 290 -40.15 45.71 25.63
CA GLN A 290 -40.73 47.06 25.61
C GLN A 290 -41.95 47.18 24.68
N GLY A 291 -42.43 46.06 24.13
CA GLY A 291 -43.49 46.05 23.11
C GLY A 291 -42.94 46.23 21.69
N GLY A 292 -43.69 45.75 20.70
CA GLY A 292 -43.30 45.76 19.30
C GLY A 292 -43.81 44.53 18.55
N THR A 293 -43.47 44.44 17.26
CA THR A 293 -43.82 43.30 16.42
C THR A 293 -43.03 42.06 16.84
N THR A 294 -43.68 40.93 17.07
CA THR A 294 -43.00 39.66 17.34
C THR A 294 -42.31 39.14 16.08
N LEU A 295 -41.01 38.82 16.17
CA LEU A 295 -40.27 38.18 15.07
C LEU A 295 -40.51 36.68 15.10
N ARG A 296 -40.83 36.10 13.95
CA ARG A 296 -40.97 34.66 13.72
C ARG A 296 -39.95 34.22 12.69
N LEU A 297 -38.90 33.58 13.20
CA LEU A 297 -37.76 33.12 12.43
C LEU A 297 -37.84 31.61 12.27
N GLY A 298 -37.91 31.15 11.02
CA GLY A 298 -38.07 29.75 10.70
C GLY A 298 -36.82 28.93 11.01
N PRO A 299 -36.95 27.60 11.09
CA PRO A 299 -35.79 26.72 11.19
C PRO A 299 -34.88 26.96 9.99
N ALA A 300 -33.57 26.91 10.22
CA ALA A 300 -32.63 26.92 9.10
C ALA A 300 -32.87 25.72 8.19
N GLU A 301 -32.72 25.93 6.88
CA GLU A 301 -32.61 24.85 5.91
C GLU A 301 -31.48 23.89 6.35
N ASP A 302 -31.68 22.59 6.15
CA ASP A 302 -30.74 21.51 6.49
C ASP A 302 -30.20 21.52 7.94
N GLY A 303 -31.00 22.07 8.86
CA GLY A 303 -30.88 21.83 10.30
C GLY A 303 -29.70 22.49 11.00
N SER A 304 -28.94 23.39 10.36
CA SER A 304 -27.77 23.96 11.05
C SER A 304 -27.04 25.12 10.37
N THR A 305 -26.61 24.95 9.12
CA THR A 305 -25.61 25.82 8.48
C THR A 305 -26.18 27.04 7.75
N HIS A 306 -27.49 27.10 7.57
CA HIS A 306 -28.17 28.20 6.90
C HIS A 306 -28.68 29.26 7.89
N PRO A 307 -28.78 30.54 7.44
CA PRO A 307 -29.29 31.62 8.28
C PRO A 307 -30.78 31.42 8.60
N LEU A 308 -31.23 32.01 9.71
CA LEU A 308 -32.65 32.01 10.04
C LEU A 308 -33.40 32.88 9.03
N ARG A 309 -34.55 32.39 8.54
CA ARG A 309 -35.37 33.13 7.57
C ARG A 309 -36.64 33.67 8.20
N PRO A 310 -37.11 34.87 7.80
CA PRO A 310 -38.41 35.37 8.22
C PRO A 310 -39.53 34.47 7.71
N LEU A 311 -40.42 34.01 8.60
CA LEU A 311 -41.56 33.16 8.25
C LEU A 311 -42.78 33.95 7.76
N ASP A 312 -42.90 35.20 8.17
CA ASP A 312 -44.01 36.06 7.80
C ASP A 312 -43.54 37.42 7.29
N ARG A 313 -44.47 38.14 6.62
CA ARG A 313 -44.20 39.47 6.08
C ARG A 313 -43.90 40.49 7.18
N ALA A 314 -44.45 40.30 8.38
CA ALA A 314 -44.23 41.17 9.51
C ALA A 314 -42.77 41.11 9.99
N THR A 315 -42.23 39.91 10.15
CA THR A 315 -40.82 39.69 10.48
C THR A 315 -39.92 40.25 9.39
N ARG A 316 -40.23 39.99 8.11
CA ARG A 316 -39.45 40.53 6.99
C ARG A 316 -39.42 42.06 6.99
N ALA A 317 -40.56 42.71 7.19
CA ALA A 317 -40.63 44.17 7.23
C ALA A 317 -39.79 44.78 8.37
N VAL A 318 -39.78 44.13 9.54
CA VAL A 318 -38.94 44.57 10.66
C VAL A 318 -37.45 44.36 10.34
N LEU A 319 -37.07 43.20 9.78
CA LEU A 319 -35.68 42.97 9.38
C LEU A 319 -35.23 44.03 8.35
N ASP A 320 -36.02 44.25 7.30
CA ASP A 320 -35.73 45.24 6.25
C ASP A 320 -35.59 46.66 6.83
N GLU A 321 -36.39 47.03 7.85
CA GLU A 321 -36.33 48.33 8.54
C GLU A 321 -34.98 48.57 9.23
N TYR A 322 -34.40 47.52 9.83
CA TYR A 322 -33.11 47.58 10.52
C TYR A 322 -31.92 47.18 9.63
N GLY A 323 -32.14 46.97 8.34
CA GLY A 323 -31.09 46.59 7.39
C GLY A 323 -30.59 45.15 7.56
N CYS A 324 -31.46 44.28 8.08
CA CYS A 324 -31.35 42.83 8.13
C CYS A 324 -32.26 42.22 7.03
#